data_AF-A0A7R7YFS7-F1
#
_entry.id   AF-A0A7R7YFS7-F1
#
_cell.length_a   1.000
_cell.length_b   1.000
_cell.length_c   1.000
_cell.angle_alpha   90.00
_cell.angle_beta   90.00
_cell.angle_gamma   90.00
#
_symmetry.space_group_name_H-M   'P 1'
#
loop_
_entity.id
_entity.type
_entity.pdbx_description
1 polymer ?
#
loop_
_entity_poly.entity_id
_entity_poly.type
_entity_poly.pdbx_seq_one_letter_code
_entity_poly.pdbx_strand_id
1 'polypeptide(L)'
;MASLTPEQAASAAQSAADAANAAASAAKEAAAAAQIYAEQAAGGLGDAAGAVAHAVSGGAIDPFVFRLSVFVLAIFVGYYVVWSVTPALHTPLMSVTNAISSVIVVGALLAVGVDAAVDAASASGHAWAQGFGFIALILASVNIFGGFLVTSRMLAMYKKKSK
;
A
#
# COMPACT_ATOMS: atom_id res chain seq x y z
N MET A 1 42.87 -1.47 -27.28
CA MET A 1 41.66 -0.82 -26.74
C MET A 1 40.85 -0.33 -27.92
N ALA A 2 39.80 -1.05 -28.32
CA ALA A 2 38.93 -0.61 -29.41
C ALA A 2 38.06 0.55 -28.91
N SER A 3 38.33 1.76 -29.40
CA SER A 3 37.52 2.94 -29.14
C SER A 3 36.18 2.79 -29.87
N LEU A 4 35.08 2.86 -29.12
CA LEU A 4 33.73 2.92 -29.69
C LEU A 4 33.65 4.12 -30.65
N THR A 5 33.09 3.92 -31.84
CA THR A 5 32.87 5.04 -32.78
C THR A 5 31.77 5.96 -32.25
N PRO A 6 31.77 7.27 -32.61
CA PRO A 6 30.73 8.21 -32.16
C PRO A 6 29.30 7.75 -32.45
N GLU A 7 29.13 6.97 -33.52
CA GLU A 7 27.84 6.39 -33.95
C GLU A 7 27.36 5.25 -33.03
N GLN A 8 28.28 4.41 -32.53
CA GLN A 8 27.98 3.35 -31.56
C GLN A 8 27.66 3.91 -30.17
N ALA A 9 28.28 5.03 -29.79
CA ALA A 9 27.95 5.75 -28.56
C ALA A 9 26.56 6.41 -28.65
N ALA A 10 26.21 6.95 -29.82
CA ALA A 10 24.90 7.54 -30.07
C ALA A 10 23.77 6.48 -30.06
N SER A 11 23.96 5.32 -30.71
CA SER A 11 22.95 4.26 -30.73
C SER A 11 22.77 3.57 -29.35
N ALA A 12 23.83 3.49 -28.56
CA ALA A 12 23.76 3.03 -27.17
C ALA A 12 22.99 4.03 -26.27
N ALA A 13 23.17 5.33 -26.49
CA ALA A 13 22.41 6.36 -25.78
C ALA A 13 20.91 6.34 -26.19
N GLN A 14 20.63 6.07 -27.46
CA GLN A 14 19.25 5.98 -27.97
C GLN A 14 18.53 4.75 -27.42
N SER A 15 19.18 3.58 -27.40
CA SER A 15 18.59 2.36 -26.82
C SER A 15 18.37 2.45 -25.31
N ALA A 16 19.22 3.19 -24.58
CA ALA A 16 19.00 3.49 -23.16
C ALA A 16 17.80 4.44 -22.94
N ALA A 17 17.62 5.43 -23.82
CA ALA A 17 16.46 6.33 -23.79
C ALA A 17 15.15 5.59 -24.11
N ASP A 18 15.17 4.68 -25.08
CA ASP A 18 14.00 3.86 -25.44
C ASP A 18 13.62 2.89 -24.32
N ALA A 19 14.60 2.28 -23.66
CA ALA A 19 14.38 1.44 -22.47
C ALA A 19 13.80 2.23 -21.29
N ALA A 20 14.26 3.48 -21.09
CA ALA A 20 13.72 4.36 -20.06
C ALA A 20 12.27 4.76 -20.35
N ASN A 21 11.95 5.03 -21.62
CA ASN A 21 10.58 5.33 -22.06
C ASN A 21 9.64 4.13 -21.91
N ALA A 22 10.12 2.92 -22.19
CA ALA A 22 9.36 1.68 -21.99
C ALA A 22 9.12 1.36 -20.50
N ALA A 23 10.10 1.64 -19.63
CA ALA A 23 9.91 1.52 -18.19
C ALA A 23 8.92 2.57 -17.65
N ALA A 24 8.96 3.78 -18.20
CA ALA A 24 8.03 4.85 -17.84
C ALA A 24 6.59 4.56 -18.30
N SER A 25 6.38 3.94 -19.47
CA SER A 25 5.05 3.55 -19.92
C SER A 25 4.48 2.39 -19.10
N ALA A 26 5.30 1.38 -18.76
CA ALA A 26 4.91 0.30 -17.87
C ALA A 26 4.56 0.81 -16.46
N ALA A 27 5.29 1.80 -15.95
CA ALA A 27 4.99 2.44 -14.66
C ALA A 27 3.68 3.22 -14.69
N LYS A 28 3.37 3.91 -15.81
CA LYS A 28 2.10 4.63 -15.99
C LYS A 28 0.90 3.68 -16.04
N GLU A 29 1.04 2.53 -16.70
CA GLU A 29 -0.02 1.53 -16.78
C GLU A 29 -0.30 0.89 -15.41
N ALA A 30 0.75 0.61 -14.63
CA ALA A 30 0.62 0.15 -13.25
C ALA A 30 0.02 1.23 -12.33
N ALA A 31 0.35 2.50 -12.55
CA ALA A 31 -0.22 3.63 -11.81
C ALA A 31 -1.71 3.85 -12.12
N ALA A 32 -2.13 3.69 -13.38
CA ALA A 32 -3.53 3.74 -13.78
C ALA A 32 -4.35 2.62 -13.14
N ALA A 33 -3.80 1.40 -13.06
CA ALA A 33 -4.43 0.31 -12.32
C ALA A 33 -4.56 0.64 -10.83
N ALA A 34 -3.53 1.23 -10.21
CA ALA A 34 -3.54 1.65 -8.82
C ALA A 34 -4.56 2.78 -8.54
N GLN A 35 -4.79 3.69 -9.49
CA GLN A 35 -5.76 4.79 -9.36
C GLN A 35 -7.21 4.29 -9.27
N ILE A 36 -7.57 3.27 -10.04
CA ILE A 36 -8.91 2.65 -9.96
C ILE A 36 -9.17 2.08 -8.55
N TYR A 37 -8.15 1.45 -7.95
CA TYR A 37 -8.24 0.98 -6.57
C TYR A 37 -8.19 2.12 -5.54
N ALA A 38 -7.47 3.20 -5.83
CA ALA A 38 -7.39 4.39 -4.98
C ALA A 38 -8.72 5.15 -4.92
N GLU A 39 -9.43 5.33 -6.03
CA GLU A 39 -10.79 5.89 -6.05
C GLU A 39 -11.76 4.99 -5.27
N GLN A 40 -11.64 3.67 -5.41
CA GLN A 40 -12.45 2.72 -4.66
C GLN A 40 -12.15 2.74 -3.14
N ALA A 41 -10.91 3.07 -2.76
CA ALA A 41 -10.49 3.25 -1.37
C ALA A 41 -10.86 4.63 -0.79
N ALA A 42 -10.80 5.69 -1.60
CA ALA A 42 -11.24 7.05 -1.25
C ALA A 42 -12.78 7.14 -1.15
N GLY A 43 -13.49 6.32 -1.93
CA GLY A 43 -14.92 6.03 -1.74
C GLY A 43 -15.18 4.91 -0.74
N GLY A 44 -14.24 4.65 0.18
CA GLY A 44 -14.32 3.56 1.14
C GLY A 44 -15.55 3.64 2.04
N LEU A 45 -16.01 2.48 2.50
CA LEU A 45 -17.21 2.32 3.33
C LEU A 45 -17.29 3.31 4.52
N GLY A 46 -16.14 3.72 5.07
CA GLY A 46 -16.05 4.69 6.18
C GLY A 46 -16.41 6.13 5.80
N ASP A 47 -16.03 6.62 4.63
CA ASP A 47 -16.36 7.98 4.20
C ASP A 47 -17.82 8.07 3.72
N ALA A 48 -18.31 7.03 3.05
CA ALA A 48 -19.72 6.92 2.70
C ALA A 48 -20.61 6.80 3.95
N ALA A 49 -20.24 5.94 4.91
CA ALA A 49 -20.98 5.80 6.16
C ALA A 49 -20.92 7.07 7.02
N GLY A 50 -19.78 7.77 7.05
CA GLY A 50 -19.64 9.04 7.75
C GLY A 50 -20.49 10.15 7.12
N ALA A 51 -20.51 10.25 5.79
CA ALA A 51 -21.35 11.20 5.07
C ALA A 51 -22.86 10.90 5.25
N VAL A 52 -23.25 9.62 5.21
CA VAL A 52 -24.63 9.19 5.47
C VAL A 52 -25.02 9.46 6.92
N ALA A 53 -24.16 9.14 7.89
CA ALA A 53 -24.42 9.42 9.30
C ALA A 53 -24.54 10.93 9.57
N HIS A 54 -23.67 11.73 8.98
CA HIS A 54 -23.74 13.20 9.06
C HIS A 54 -25.03 13.73 8.41
N ALA A 55 -25.42 13.25 7.23
CA ALA A 55 -26.63 13.67 6.54
C ALA A 55 -27.92 13.26 7.28
N VAL A 56 -28.00 12.01 7.75
CA VAL A 56 -29.18 11.47 8.46
C VAL A 56 -29.32 12.09 9.86
N SER A 57 -28.21 12.49 10.48
CA SER A 57 -28.22 13.20 11.76
C SER A 57 -28.43 14.72 11.64
N GLY A 58 -28.62 15.25 10.42
CA GLY A 58 -28.82 16.68 10.20
C GLY A 58 -27.59 17.54 10.50
N GLY A 59 -26.39 16.96 10.40
CA GLY A 59 -25.12 17.61 10.73
C GLY A 59 -24.67 17.48 12.19
N ALA A 60 -25.38 16.69 13.02
CA ALA A 60 -25.02 16.52 14.43
C ALA A 60 -23.79 15.61 14.64
N ILE A 61 -23.48 14.71 13.70
CA ILE A 61 -22.32 13.80 13.79
C ILE A 61 -21.24 14.26 12.84
N ASP A 62 -20.21 14.92 13.36
CA ASP A 62 -19.05 15.35 12.58
C ASP A 62 -18.30 14.13 11.99
N PRO A 63 -17.84 14.17 10.72
CA PRO A 63 -17.08 13.07 10.11
C PRO A 63 -15.83 12.67 10.88
N PHE A 64 -15.19 13.61 11.59
CA PHE A 64 -14.09 13.31 12.50
C PHE A 64 -14.55 12.46 13.68
N VAL A 65 -15.65 12.84 14.34
CA VAL A 65 -16.22 12.07 15.46
C VAL A 65 -16.64 10.68 15.01
N PHE A 66 -17.19 10.57 13.79
CA PHE A 66 -17.49 9.28 13.17
C PHE A 66 -16.23 8.41 12.99
N ARG A 67 -15.17 8.94 12.36
CA ARG A 67 -13.90 8.22 12.17
C ARG A 67 -13.23 7.86 13.50
N LEU A 68 -13.29 8.75 14.49
CA LEU A 68 -12.79 8.50 15.84
C LEU A 68 -13.57 7.37 16.51
N SER A 69 -14.88 7.34 16.33
CA SER A 69 -15.73 6.26 16.85
C SER A 69 -15.38 4.91 16.21
N VAL A 70 -15.20 4.87 14.88
CA VAL A 70 -14.73 3.68 14.17
C VAL A 70 -13.36 3.23 14.68
N PHE A 71 -12.43 4.16 14.90
CA PHE A 71 -11.11 3.87 15.45
C PHE A 71 -11.19 3.26 16.85
N VAL A 72 -11.98 3.83 17.76
CA VAL A 72 -12.16 3.30 19.12
C VAL A 72 -12.82 1.92 19.10
N LEU A 73 -13.85 1.72 18.26
CA LEU A 73 -14.49 0.41 18.08
C LEU A 73 -13.51 -0.62 17.52
N ALA A 74 -12.66 -0.24 16.57
CA ALA A 74 -11.62 -1.13 16.03
C ALA A 74 -10.61 -1.57 17.10
N ILE A 75 -10.27 -0.72 18.08
CA ILE A 75 -9.42 -1.10 19.23
C ILE A 75 -10.10 -2.20 20.05
N PHE A 76 -11.38 -2.04 20.39
CA PHE A 76 -12.13 -3.05 21.12
C PHE A 76 -12.16 -4.38 20.36
N VAL A 77 -12.47 -4.34 19.06
CA VAL A 77 -12.46 -5.54 18.21
C VAL A 77 -11.09 -6.19 18.21
N GLY A 78 -10.01 -5.42 18.02
CA GLY A 78 -8.64 -5.93 18.05
C GLY A 78 -8.28 -6.62 19.36
N TYR A 79 -8.67 -6.02 20.50
CA TYR A 79 -8.47 -6.60 21.83
C TYR A 79 -9.15 -7.96 21.96
N TYR A 80 -10.44 -8.08 21.60
CA TYR A 80 -11.18 -9.34 21.70
C TYR A 80 -10.65 -10.42 20.74
N VAL A 81 -10.21 -10.02 19.54
CA VAL A 81 -9.64 -10.94 18.54
C VAL A 81 -8.33 -11.54 19.05
N VAL A 82 -7.44 -10.75 19.65
CA VAL A 82 -6.15 -11.25 20.16
C VAL A 82 -6.31 -12.03 21.46
N TRP A 83 -7.23 -11.63 22.35
CA TRP A 83 -7.45 -12.34 23.62
C TRP A 83 -7.99 -13.77 23.42
N SER A 84 -8.75 -14.00 22.34
CA SER A 84 -9.45 -15.27 22.09
C SER A 84 -8.58 -16.37 21.44
N VAL A 85 -7.25 -16.25 21.50
CA VAL A 85 -6.31 -17.19 20.86
C VAL A 85 -5.70 -18.18 21.83
N THR A 86 -5.44 -19.40 21.37
CA THR A 86 -4.79 -20.44 22.17
C THR A 86 -3.32 -20.07 22.47
N PRO A 87 -2.78 -20.31 23.68
CA PRO A 87 -1.40 -19.94 24.06
C PRO A 87 -0.30 -20.44 23.10
N ALA A 88 -0.49 -21.59 22.46
CA ALA A 88 0.43 -22.15 21.48
C ALA A 88 0.56 -21.32 20.19
N LEU A 89 -0.37 -20.39 19.95
CA LEU A 89 -0.44 -19.58 18.73
C LEU A 89 0.09 -18.16 18.92
N HIS A 90 0.60 -17.77 20.09
CA HIS A 90 1.13 -16.41 20.29
C HIS A 90 2.31 -16.09 19.36
N THR A 91 3.21 -17.04 19.13
CA THR A 91 4.34 -16.85 18.21
C THR A 91 3.89 -16.76 16.74
N PRO A 92 3.02 -17.65 16.24
CA PRO A 92 2.38 -17.45 14.93
C PRO A 92 1.58 -16.14 14.81
N LEU A 93 0.86 -15.75 15.86
CA LEU A 93 0.05 -14.53 15.88
C LEU A 93 0.91 -13.28 15.78
N MET A 94 2.07 -13.27 16.44
CA MET A 94 3.05 -12.19 16.30
C MET A 94 3.49 -12.02 14.84
N SER A 95 3.70 -13.13 14.12
CA SER A 95 4.04 -13.10 12.69
C SER A 95 2.89 -12.59 11.82
N VAL A 96 1.64 -12.98 12.13
CA VAL A 96 0.44 -12.48 11.43
C VAL A 96 0.25 -10.99 11.66
N THR A 97 0.42 -10.49 12.88
CA THR A 97 0.30 -9.05 13.16
C THR A 97 1.36 -8.24 12.43
N ASN A 98 2.56 -8.80 12.20
CA ASN A 98 3.58 -8.16 11.38
C ASN A 98 3.12 -8.05 9.91
N ALA A 99 2.50 -9.09 9.35
CA ALA A 99 1.94 -9.04 8.01
C ALA A 99 0.77 -8.01 7.90
N ILE A 100 -0.14 -7.99 8.88
CA ILE A 100 -1.27 -7.03 8.93
C ILE A 100 -0.79 -5.58 9.00
N SER A 101 0.31 -5.31 9.70
CA SER A 101 0.90 -3.96 9.78
C SER A 101 1.28 -3.38 8.41
N SER A 102 1.38 -4.22 7.38
CA SER A 102 1.66 -3.80 6.00
C SER A 102 0.50 -3.09 5.29
N VAL A 103 -0.59 -2.76 6.00
CA VAL A 103 -1.67 -1.87 5.51
C VAL A 103 -1.14 -0.52 4.99
N ILE A 104 0.07 -0.13 5.43
CA ILE A 104 0.83 1.03 4.94
C ILE A 104 0.99 1.04 3.41
N VAL A 105 0.92 -0.13 2.75
CA VAL A 105 0.93 -0.24 1.28
C VAL A 105 -0.14 0.63 0.60
N VAL A 106 -1.31 0.79 1.23
CA VAL A 106 -2.39 1.65 0.71
C VAL A 106 -1.94 3.11 0.66
N GLY A 107 -1.31 3.59 1.73
CA GLY A 107 -0.76 4.95 1.79
C GLY A 107 0.39 5.16 0.80
N ALA A 108 1.25 4.15 0.61
CA ALA A 108 2.33 4.20 -0.38
C ALA A 108 1.80 4.28 -1.82
N LEU A 109 0.77 3.51 -2.14
CA LEU A 109 0.10 3.56 -3.45
C LEU A 109 -0.56 4.93 -3.70
N LEU A 110 -1.22 5.50 -2.70
CA LEU A 110 -1.77 6.85 -2.79
C LEU A 110 -0.66 7.89 -3.03
N ALA A 111 0.48 7.78 -2.34
CA ALA A 111 1.61 8.71 -2.48
C ALA A 111 2.34 8.62 -3.84
N VAL A 112 2.40 7.43 -4.45
CA VAL A 112 2.93 7.25 -5.81
C VAL A 112 1.91 7.67 -6.87
N GLY A 113 0.62 7.45 -6.63
CA GLY A 113 -0.49 7.74 -7.56
C GLY A 113 -0.97 9.19 -7.61
N VAL A 114 -0.32 10.13 -6.89
CA VAL A 114 -0.75 11.54 -6.72
C VAL A 114 -0.85 12.33 -8.04
N ASP A 115 -0.38 11.79 -9.16
CA ASP A 115 -0.32 12.51 -10.45
C ASP A 115 -1.68 12.84 -11.09
N ALA A 116 -2.84 12.42 -10.54
CA ALA A 116 -4.15 12.74 -11.14
C ALA A 116 -5.19 13.42 -10.22
N ALA A 117 -4.93 13.60 -8.91
CA ALA A 117 -5.97 14.06 -7.97
C ALA A 117 -5.68 15.39 -7.26
N VAL A 118 -4.45 15.92 -7.35
CA VAL A 118 -4.12 17.20 -6.71
C VAL A 118 -3.79 18.21 -7.79
N ASP A 119 -4.62 19.23 -7.86
CA ASP A 119 -4.51 20.38 -8.74
C ASP A 119 -3.06 20.82 -8.97
N ALA A 120 -2.83 21.31 -10.20
CA ALA A 120 -1.60 21.84 -10.76
C ALA A 120 -0.97 23.05 -10.00
N ALA A 121 -1.14 23.16 -8.68
CA ALA A 121 -0.76 24.29 -7.85
C ALA A 121 0.47 24.05 -6.94
N SER A 122 1.03 22.85 -6.85
CA SER A 122 2.23 22.60 -5.99
C SER A 122 3.32 21.75 -6.64
N ALA A 123 3.77 22.14 -7.84
CA ALA A 123 4.80 21.45 -8.63
C ALA A 123 6.15 21.16 -7.91
N SER A 124 6.42 21.68 -6.71
CA SER A 124 7.70 21.54 -6.01
C SER A 124 7.81 20.34 -5.05
N GLY A 125 6.68 19.77 -4.60
CA GLY A 125 6.65 18.69 -3.60
C GLY A 125 6.37 17.28 -4.16
N HIS A 126 5.87 17.19 -5.39
CA HIS A 126 5.34 15.94 -5.97
C HIS A 126 6.42 14.88 -6.22
N ALA A 127 7.61 15.29 -6.67
CA ALA A 127 8.71 14.37 -6.92
C ALA A 127 9.22 13.69 -5.64
N TRP A 128 9.20 14.42 -4.52
CA TRP A 128 9.58 13.88 -3.21
C TRP A 128 8.53 12.90 -2.69
N ALA A 129 7.24 13.24 -2.80
CA ALA A 129 6.14 12.35 -2.41
C ALA A 129 6.14 11.05 -3.21
N GLN A 130 6.34 11.13 -4.54
CA GLN A 130 6.47 9.96 -5.41
C GLN A 130 7.70 9.13 -5.08
N GLY A 131 8.87 9.77 -4.86
CA GLY A 131 10.10 9.07 -4.49
C GLY A 131 9.99 8.32 -3.16
N PHE A 132 9.47 8.98 -2.12
CA PHE A 132 9.23 8.35 -0.82
C PHE A 132 8.11 7.29 -0.88
N GLY A 133 7.06 7.54 -1.65
CA GLY A 133 5.99 6.57 -1.90
C GLY A 133 6.52 5.30 -2.57
N PHE A 134 7.41 5.43 -3.55
CA PHE A 134 8.02 4.30 -4.24
C PHE A 134 8.90 3.46 -3.30
N ILE A 135 9.73 4.12 -2.49
CA ILE A 135 10.54 3.44 -1.47
C ILE A 135 9.63 2.76 -0.44
N ALA A 136 8.58 3.44 0.03
CA ALA A 136 7.60 2.88 0.95
C ALA A 136 6.88 1.66 0.36
N LEU A 137 6.59 1.67 -0.94
CA LEU A 137 5.95 0.55 -1.64
C LEU A 137 6.87 -0.69 -1.69
N ILE A 138 8.16 -0.49 -1.96
CA ILE A 138 9.16 -1.58 -1.92
C ILE A 138 9.26 -2.16 -0.51
N LEU A 139 9.40 -1.30 0.50
CA LEU A 139 9.52 -1.74 1.90
C LEU A 139 8.25 -2.45 2.40
N ALA A 140 7.07 -1.93 2.03
CA ALA A 140 5.79 -2.57 2.35
C ALA A 140 5.68 -3.94 1.69
N SER A 141 6.11 -4.08 0.42
CA SER A 141 6.10 -5.35 -0.30
C SER A 141 6.97 -6.40 0.41
N VAL A 142 8.18 -6.03 0.86
CA VAL A 142 9.05 -6.93 1.62
C VAL A 142 8.38 -7.38 2.92
N ASN A 143 7.68 -6.49 3.63
CA ASN A 143 6.97 -6.84 4.86
C ASN A 143 5.78 -7.79 4.61
N ILE A 144 5.01 -7.56 3.54
CA ILE A 144 3.92 -8.46 3.11
C ILE A 144 4.47 -9.86 2.82
N PHE A 145 5.40 -9.97 1.87
CA PHE A 145 5.90 -11.27 1.42
C PHE A 145 6.70 -11.97 2.52
N GLY A 146 7.54 -11.25 3.26
CA GLY A 146 8.30 -11.78 4.38
C GLY A 146 7.40 -12.28 5.51
N GLY A 147 6.42 -11.47 5.91
CA GLY A 147 5.47 -11.81 6.96
C GLY A 147 4.64 -13.06 6.63
N PHE A 148 4.09 -13.17 5.41
CA PHE A 148 3.29 -14.33 5.02
C PHE A 148 4.12 -15.59 4.78
N LEU A 149 5.34 -15.48 4.24
CA LEU A 149 6.22 -16.63 4.03
C LEU A 149 6.69 -17.22 5.36
N VAL A 150 7.10 -16.38 6.32
CA VAL A 150 7.50 -16.86 7.66
C VAL A 150 6.31 -17.46 8.40
N THR A 151 5.14 -16.82 8.35
CA THR A 151 3.91 -17.34 8.97
C THR A 151 3.52 -18.69 8.39
N SER A 152 3.55 -18.85 7.06
CA SER A 152 3.20 -20.13 6.41
C SER A 152 4.17 -21.24 6.78
N ARG A 153 5.48 -20.95 6.90
CA ARG A 153 6.48 -21.89 7.39
C ARG A 153 6.26 -22.26 8.85
N MET A 154 5.89 -21.30 9.70
CA MET A 154 5.58 -21.54 11.11
C MET A 154 4.34 -22.42 11.28
N LEU A 155 3.27 -22.15 10.53
CA LEU A 155 2.04 -22.93 10.57
C LEU A 155 2.20 -24.31 9.93
N ALA A 156 3.07 -24.45 8.93
CA ALA A 156 3.38 -25.74 8.31
C ALA A 156 4.02 -26.73 9.31
N MET A 157 4.74 -26.24 10.32
CA MET A 157 5.31 -27.09 11.39
C MET A 157 4.26 -27.66 12.35
N TYR A 158 3.04 -27.11 12.36
CA TYR A 158 1.91 -27.63 13.15
C TYR A 158 1.00 -28.58 12.36
N LYS A 159 1.23 -28.77 11.05
CA LYS A 159 0.50 -29.76 10.26
C LYS A 159 1.05 -31.16 10.58
N LYS A 160 0.19 -32.01 11.16
CA LYS A 160 0.51 -33.44 11.37
C LYS A 160 0.81 -34.08 10.02
N LYS A 161 1.97 -34.74 9.90
CA LYS A 161 2.38 -35.50 8.71
C LYS A 161 1.23 -36.43 8.30
N SER A 162 0.65 -36.25 7.10
CA SER A 162 -0.31 -37.22 6.59
C SER A 162 0.41 -38.55 6.48
N LYS A 163 -0.21 -39.59 7.05
CA LYS A 163 0.32 -40.96 7.03
C LYS A 163 0.28 -41.53 5.63
#